data_AF-A0A377ZI20-F1
#
_entry.id   AF-A0A377ZI20-F1
#
_cell.length_a   1.000
_cell.length_b   1.000
_cell.length_c   1.000
_cell.angle_alpha   90.00
_cell.angle_beta   90.00
_cell.angle_gamma   90.00
#
_symmetry.space_group_name_H-M   'P 1'
#
loop_
_entity.id
_entity.type
_entity.pdbx_description
1 polymer ?
#
loop_
_entity_poly.entity_id
_entity_poly.type
_entity_poly.pdbx_seq_one_letter_code
_entity_poly.pdbx_strand_id
1 'polypeptide(L)'
;MVNLGISDINTKDLFNFRFQNTTSPESGWYEFSTSNTLIIKPRDFSISIISDEYTSAPSREGYVGSGEPALDFGYIVTTSGKTAADEVLIKVTGPAQVIGGRSYCLFSSDDGTAKVPFPATLSFITRSGTTQTYDAGCDDSWRDMTDALWLTTPVDRYLRRSGADG
;
A
#
# COMPACT_ATOMS: atom_id res chain seq x y z
N MET A 1 6.93 -17.38 12.97
CA MET A 1 6.84 -18.48 11.99
C MET A 1 7.86 -18.34 10.87
N VAL A 2 8.01 -17.17 10.25
CA VAL A 2 9.07 -16.93 9.23
C VAL A 2 10.50 -16.87 9.81
N ASN A 3 10.68 -16.41 11.07
CA ASN A 3 11.97 -16.47 11.79
C ASN A 3 12.42 -17.89 12.16
N LEU A 4 11.63 -18.92 11.84
CA LEU A 4 11.96 -20.34 12.06
C LEU A 4 12.29 -21.08 10.74
N GLY A 5 12.46 -20.37 9.61
CA GLY A 5 12.81 -20.99 8.33
C GLY A 5 11.67 -21.74 7.62
N ILE A 6 10.43 -21.54 8.08
CA ILE A 6 9.23 -22.19 7.54
C ILE A 6 8.75 -21.38 6.32
N SER A 7 9.35 -21.59 5.14
CA SER A 7 8.88 -20.97 3.88
C SER A 7 8.24 -21.94 2.89
N ASP A 8 8.38 -23.26 3.08
CA ASP A 8 7.86 -24.28 2.16
C ASP A 8 7.45 -25.58 2.87
N ILE A 9 6.87 -25.49 4.08
CA ILE A 9 6.47 -26.72 4.78
C ILE A 9 5.11 -27.18 4.26
N ASN A 10 5.10 -28.39 3.72
CA ASN A 10 3.89 -29.11 3.39
C ASN A 10 3.06 -29.29 4.69
N THR A 11 1.85 -28.75 4.75
CA THR A 11 0.98 -28.82 5.94
C THR A 11 0.66 -30.24 6.41
N LYS A 12 0.95 -31.24 5.56
CA LYS A 12 0.89 -32.66 5.91
C LYS A 12 1.77 -33.02 7.12
N ASP A 13 2.87 -32.29 7.34
CA ASP A 13 3.78 -32.49 8.48
C ASP A 13 3.49 -31.56 9.67
N LEU A 14 2.56 -30.60 9.51
CA LEU A 14 2.30 -29.55 10.51
C LEU A 14 1.19 -29.94 11.50
N PHE A 15 0.20 -30.74 11.07
CA PHE A 15 -0.92 -31.18 11.91
C PHE A 15 -1.06 -32.70 11.84
N ASN A 16 -0.72 -33.37 12.94
CA ASN A 16 -0.97 -34.79 13.15
C ASN A 16 -2.01 -34.96 14.26
N PHE A 17 -3.17 -35.55 13.93
CA PHE A 17 -4.20 -35.83 14.91
C PHE A 17 -4.06 -37.27 15.40
N ARG A 18 -3.62 -37.42 16.65
CA ARG A 18 -3.44 -38.70 17.31
C ARG A 18 -4.55 -38.93 18.32
N PHE A 19 -5.33 -39.98 18.13
CA PHE A 19 -6.37 -40.39 19.08
C PHE A 19 -6.00 -41.71 19.74
N GLN A 20 -6.13 -41.77 21.06
CA GLN A 20 -5.98 -42.99 21.85
C GLN A 20 -7.36 -43.51 22.25
N ASN A 21 -7.67 -44.76 21.92
CA ASN A 21 -8.87 -45.41 22.45
C ASN A 21 -8.57 -45.95 23.86
N THR A 22 -9.20 -45.37 24.88
CA THR A 22 -8.97 -45.75 26.29
C THR A 22 -9.88 -46.88 26.77
N THR A 23 -10.86 -47.31 25.95
CA THR A 23 -11.91 -48.26 26.33
C THR A 23 -11.63 -49.68 25.83
N SER A 24 -10.82 -49.83 24.76
CA SER A 24 -10.33 -51.13 24.28
C SER A 24 -8.83 -51.05 23.97
N PRO A 25 -7.96 -51.54 24.88
CA PRO A 25 -6.50 -51.42 24.76
C PRO A 25 -5.91 -52.11 23.51
N GLU A 26 -6.62 -53.07 22.92
CA GLU A 26 -6.17 -53.82 21.73
C GLU A 26 -6.32 -53.04 20.43
N SER A 27 -7.04 -51.90 20.43
CA SER A 27 -7.36 -51.13 19.21
C SER A 27 -6.27 -50.12 18.81
N GLY A 28 -5.22 -49.95 19.63
CA GLY A 28 -4.03 -49.18 19.26
C GLY A 28 -4.28 -47.68 19.02
N TRP A 29 -3.36 -47.07 18.26
CA TRP A 29 -3.37 -45.66 17.90
C TRP A 29 -3.92 -45.48 16.50
N TYR A 30 -4.89 -44.57 16.34
CA TYR A 30 -5.37 -44.16 15.02
C TYR A 30 -4.70 -42.86 14.61
N GLU A 31 -4.10 -42.88 13.43
CA GLU A 31 -3.46 -41.73 12.80
C GLU A 31 -4.21 -41.37 11.53
N PHE A 32 -4.69 -40.12 11.47
CA PHE A 32 -5.35 -39.58 10.28
C PHE A 32 -4.49 -38.46 9.71
N SER A 33 -3.95 -38.66 8.50
CA SER A 33 -3.24 -37.62 7.77
C SER A 33 -4.24 -36.69 7.07
N THR A 34 -4.25 -35.40 7.39
CA THR A 34 -5.08 -34.44 6.67
C THR A 34 -4.54 -34.19 5.25
N SER A 35 -5.41 -34.18 4.24
CA SER A 35 -5.05 -34.01 2.82
C SER A 35 -5.02 -32.55 2.36
N ASN A 36 -5.29 -31.60 3.27
CA ASN A 36 -5.36 -30.19 2.92
C ASN A 36 -3.95 -29.61 2.80
N THR A 37 -3.62 -29.13 1.61
CA THR A 37 -2.33 -28.47 1.33
C THR A 37 -2.55 -26.97 1.41
N LEU A 38 -1.97 -26.29 2.41
CA LEU A 38 -1.95 -24.83 2.48
C LEU A 38 -0.60 -24.34 1.94
N ILE A 39 -0.58 -23.86 0.70
CA ILE A 39 0.62 -23.26 0.11
C ILE A 39 0.67 -21.80 0.52
N ILE A 40 1.51 -21.46 1.49
CA ILE A 40 1.76 -20.08 1.90
C ILE A 40 2.85 -19.52 0.99
N LYS A 41 2.48 -18.82 -0.08
CA LYS A 41 3.44 -18.05 -0.89
C LYS A 41 3.73 -16.74 -0.17
N PRO A 42 4.99 -16.46 0.24
CA PRO A 42 5.36 -15.15 0.74
C PRO A 42 5.02 -14.09 -0.31
N ARG A 43 4.32 -13.02 0.08
CA ARG A 43 3.97 -11.94 -0.85
C ARG A 43 5.22 -11.11 -1.12
N ASP A 44 5.49 -10.87 -2.41
CA ASP A 44 6.50 -9.91 -2.86
C ASP A 44 6.14 -8.49 -2.39
N PHE A 45 7.14 -7.59 -2.37
CA PHE A 45 6.95 -6.19 -2.01
C PHE A 45 5.84 -5.56 -2.86
N SER A 46 4.90 -4.88 -2.20
CA SER A 46 3.77 -4.21 -2.86
C SER A 46 3.56 -2.80 -2.31
N ILE A 47 3.21 -1.88 -3.18
CA ILE A 47 2.81 -0.51 -2.81
C ILE A 47 1.29 -0.38 -3.03
N SER A 48 0.61 0.26 -2.09
CA SER A 48 -0.78 0.68 -2.24
C SER A 48 -0.87 2.18 -1.97
N ILE A 49 -1.49 2.90 -2.90
CA ILE A 49 -1.76 4.33 -2.81
C ILE A 49 -3.28 4.47 -2.75
N ILE A 50 -3.79 5.01 -1.66
CA ILE A 50 -5.21 5.29 -1.47
C ILE A 50 -5.37 6.75 -1.09
N SER A 51 -6.45 7.40 -1.52
CA SER A 51 -6.78 8.73 -0.99
C SER A 51 -6.99 8.62 0.52
N ASP A 52 -6.59 9.65 1.27
CA ASP A 52 -6.90 9.75 2.70
C ASP A 52 -8.40 9.90 3.00
N GLU A 53 -9.20 10.21 1.98
CA GLU A 53 -10.66 10.18 1.97
C GLU A 53 -11.25 8.81 1.59
N TYR A 54 -10.40 7.82 1.29
CA TYR A 54 -10.79 6.46 0.89
C TYR A 54 -11.70 6.39 -0.35
N THR A 55 -11.67 7.41 -1.20
CA THR A 55 -12.34 7.46 -2.51
C THR A 55 -11.36 7.19 -3.66
N SER A 56 -11.85 6.59 -4.74
CA SER A 56 -11.06 6.33 -5.96
C SER A 56 -10.86 7.56 -6.85
N ALA A 57 -11.69 8.60 -6.67
CA ALA A 57 -11.63 9.83 -7.44
C ALA A 57 -11.93 11.03 -6.51
N PRO A 58 -10.97 11.44 -5.67
CA PRO A 58 -11.14 12.61 -4.82
C PRO A 58 -11.32 13.86 -5.68
N SER A 59 -12.27 14.71 -5.30
CA SER A 59 -12.57 15.97 -5.99
C SER A 59 -12.55 17.11 -5.00
N ARG A 60 -12.01 18.26 -5.44
CA ARG A 60 -11.96 19.50 -4.66
C ARG A 60 -12.51 20.64 -5.51
N GLU A 61 -13.12 21.60 -4.84
CA GLU A 61 -13.56 22.85 -5.43
C GLU A 61 -12.85 24.00 -4.73
N GLY A 62 -12.51 25.04 -5.48
CA GLY A 62 -11.87 26.24 -4.97
C GLY A 62 -11.85 27.33 -6.02
N TYR A 63 -11.41 28.51 -5.60
CA TYR A 63 -11.29 29.67 -6.48
C TYR A 63 -9.90 29.73 -7.11
N VAL A 64 -9.83 30.39 -8.27
CA VAL A 64 -8.59 30.61 -9.00
C VAL A 64 -8.12 32.03 -8.75
N GLY A 65 -6.93 32.19 -8.17
CA GLY A 65 -6.39 33.52 -7.93
C GLY A 65 -5.17 33.53 -7.03
N SER A 66 -4.46 34.66 -7.04
CA SER A 66 -3.39 34.92 -6.09
C SER A 66 -3.98 35.09 -4.69
N GLY A 67 -3.54 34.28 -3.73
CA GLY A 67 -4.03 34.30 -2.35
C GLY A 67 -5.16 33.32 -2.08
N GLU A 68 -5.65 32.62 -3.10
CA GLU A 68 -6.54 31.48 -2.92
C GLU A 68 -5.75 30.27 -2.37
N PRO A 69 -6.36 29.47 -1.48
CA PRO A 69 -5.70 28.31 -0.90
C PRO A 69 -5.40 27.25 -1.96
N ALA A 70 -4.36 26.46 -1.72
CA ALA A 70 -4.04 25.31 -2.56
C ALA A 70 -5.14 24.23 -2.44
N LEU A 71 -5.35 23.49 -3.52
CA LEU A 71 -6.19 22.29 -3.50
C LEU A 71 -5.32 21.09 -3.12
N ASP A 72 -5.40 20.69 -1.86
CA ASP A 72 -4.63 19.57 -1.34
C ASP A 72 -5.36 18.24 -1.53
N PHE A 73 -4.66 17.29 -2.15
CA PHE A 73 -5.10 15.91 -2.34
C PHE A 73 -4.20 14.99 -1.50
N GLY A 74 -4.74 14.52 -0.38
CA GLY A 74 -4.05 13.61 0.51
C GLY A 74 -4.08 12.18 0.00
N TYR A 75 -2.93 11.50 0.09
CA TYR A 75 -2.82 10.08 -0.20
C TYR A 75 -2.07 9.36 0.92
N ILE A 76 -2.61 8.23 1.33
CA ILE A 76 -1.96 7.28 2.22
C ILE A 76 -1.23 6.28 1.33
N VAL A 77 0.10 6.28 1.40
CA VAL A 77 0.92 5.28 0.73
C VAL A 77 1.39 4.24 1.74
N THR A 78 1.07 2.98 1.46
CA THR A 78 1.44 1.84 2.31
C THR A 78 2.28 0.85 1.52
N THR A 79 3.30 0.31 2.18
CA THR A 79 4.13 -0.76 1.64
C THR A 79 3.83 -2.04 2.41
N SER A 80 3.72 -3.16 1.70
CA SER A 80 3.59 -4.49 2.30
C SER A 80 4.65 -5.43 1.74
N GLY A 81 5.14 -6.36 2.55
CA GLY A 81 6.21 -7.29 2.15
C GLY A 81 7.16 -7.59 3.30
N LYS A 82 7.93 -8.68 3.16
CA LYS A 82 8.99 -9.04 4.13
C LYS A 82 10.26 -8.20 3.92
N THR A 83 10.48 -7.74 2.70
CA THR A 83 11.60 -6.90 2.27
C THR A 83 11.10 -5.51 1.92
N ALA A 84 11.96 -4.50 2.05
CA ALA A 84 11.75 -3.18 1.46
C ALA A 84 12.27 -3.17 0.03
N ALA A 85 11.74 -2.27 -0.81
CA ALA A 85 12.35 -1.96 -2.10
C ALA A 85 13.64 -1.15 -1.92
N ASP A 86 14.60 -1.35 -2.82
CA ASP A 86 15.84 -0.56 -2.86
C ASP A 86 15.58 0.89 -3.31
N GLU A 87 14.59 1.08 -4.18
CA GLU A 87 14.18 2.38 -4.72
C GLU A 87 12.65 2.42 -4.87
N VAL A 88 12.04 3.54 -4.48
CA VAL A 88 10.63 3.82 -4.72
C VAL A 88 10.48 5.17 -5.41
N LEU A 89 9.91 5.15 -6.62
CA LEU A 89 9.69 6.33 -7.43
C LEU A 89 8.21 6.68 -7.51
N ILE A 90 7.93 7.98 -7.56
CA ILE A 90 6.59 8.55 -7.74
C ILE A 90 6.63 9.61 -8.82
N LYS A 91 5.55 9.72 -9.59
CA LYS A 91 5.37 10.79 -10.58
C LYS A 91 3.92 11.24 -10.59
N VAL A 92 3.72 12.48 -11.01
CA VAL A 92 2.39 13.07 -11.19
C VAL A 92 2.13 13.21 -12.68
N THR A 93 1.00 12.68 -13.14
CA THR A 93 0.65 12.61 -14.57
C THR A 93 -0.75 13.14 -14.81
N GLY A 94 -0.93 13.86 -15.90
CA GLY A 94 -2.24 14.37 -16.32
C GLY A 94 -2.11 15.26 -17.55
N PRO A 95 -3.22 15.83 -18.04
CA PRO A 95 -3.16 16.89 -19.04
C PRO A 95 -2.25 18.01 -18.54
N ALA A 96 -1.28 18.42 -19.35
CA ALA A 96 -0.26 19.38 -18.93
C ALA A 96 -0.01 20.45 -20.00
N GLN A 97 0.46 21.60 -19.55
CA GLN A 97 0.91 22.69 -20.40
C GLN A 97 2.22 23.25 -19.87
N VAL A 98 3.17 23.51 -20.77
CA VAL A 98 4.45 24.14 -20.41
C VAL A 98 4.35 25.66 -20.62
N ILE A 99 4.68 26.43 -19.59
CA ILE A 99 4.70 27.90 -19.62
C ILE A 99 6.05 28.36 -19.06
N GLY A 100 6.83 29.08 -19.87
CA GLY A 100 8.15 29.57 -19.43
C GLY A 100 9.14 28.46 -19.04
N GLY A 101 9.00 27.25 -19.61
CA GLY A 101 9.86 26.09 -19.30
C GLY A 101 9.44 25.29 -18.07
N ARG A 102 8.38 25.70 -17.34
CA ARG A 102 7.80 24.95 -16.22
C ARG A 102 6.53 24.22 -16.65
N SER A 103 6.35 22.99 -16.17
CA SER A 103 5.15 22.18 -16.43
C SER A 103 4.03 22.52 -15.45
N TYR A 104 2.82 22.69 -15.96
CA TYR A 104 1.59 22.96 -15.20
C TYR A 104 0.57 21.87 -15.50
N CYS A 105 -0.20 21.45 -14.49
CA CYS A 105 -1.38 20.62 -14.71
C CYS A 105 -2.50 21.46 -15.32
N LEU A 106 -3.11 20.97 -16.39
CA LEU A 106 -4.11 21.68 -17.16
C LEU A 106 -5.51 21.20 -16.76
N PHE A 107 -6.27 22.08 -16.13
CA PHE A 107 -7.69 21.86 -15.86
C PHE A 107 -8.52 22.43 -16.99
N SER A 108 -9.47 21.65 -17.47
CA SER A 108 -10.39 22.05 -18.54
C SER A 108 -11.83 21.92 -18.08
N SER A 109 -12.68 22.86 -18.49
CA SER A 109 -14.13 22.69 -18.41
C SER A 109 -14.60 21.52 -19.28
N ASP A 110 -15.79 20.99 -18.99
CA ASP A 110 -16.39 19.86 -19.72
C ASP A 110 -16.57 20.15 -21.23
N ASP A 111 -16.81 21.42 -21.57
CA ASP A 111 -16.92 21.90 -22.96
C ASP A 111 -15.55 22.23 -23.60
N GLY A 112 -14.46 22.14 -22.84
CA GLY A 112 -13.10 22.40 -23.27
C GLY A 112 -12.76 23.87 -23.56
N THR A 113 -13.66 24.80 -23.28
CA THR A 113 -13.50 26.23 -23.60
C THR A 113 -12.61 26.96 -22.59
N ALA A 114 -12.78 26.66 -21.29
CA ALA A 114 -11.93 27.15 -20.24
C ALA A 114 -10.76 26.17 -20.03
N LYS A 115 -9.55 26.71 -20.07
CA LYS A 115 -8.30 25.97 -19.82
C LYS A 115 -7.45 26.76 -18.85
N VAL A 116 -7.23 26.20 -17.67
CA VAL A 116 -6.53 26.88 -16.57
C VAL A 116 -5.33 26.03 -16.15
N PRO A 117 -4.09 26.52 -16.36
CA PRO A 117 -2.88 25.85 -15.93
C PRO A 117 -2.60 26.13 -14.44
N PHE A 118 -2.37 25.08 -13.66
CA PHE A 118 -2.02 25.16 -12.24
C PHE A 118 -0.65 24.55 -11.95
N PRO A 119 0.18 25.21 -11.13
CA PRO A 119 1.39 24.57 -10.63
C PRO A 119 0.99 23.46 -9.67
N ALA A 120 1.69 22.32 -9.71
CA ALA A 120 1.44 21.23 -8.77
C ALA A 120 2.74 20.85 -8.06
N THR A 121 2.62 20.69 -6.75
CA THR A 121 3.74 20.29 -5.89
C THR A 121 3.43 18.94 -5.26
N LEU A 122 4.38 18.03 -5.31
CA LEU A 122 4.33 16.77 -4.59
C LEU A 122 5.08 16.95 -3.27
N SER A 123 4.49 16.60 -2.14
CA SER A 123 5.17 16.63 -0.84
C SER A 123 4.92 15.37 -0.03
N PHE A 124 5.92 14.95 0.75
CA PHE A 124 5.82 13.84 1.68
C PHE A 124 6.76 14.03 2.87
N ILE A 125 6.42 13.36 3.98
CA ILE A 125 7.25 13.34 5.18
C ILE A 125 8.27 12.21 5.03
N THR A 126 9.52 12.49 5.34
CA THR A 126 10.62 11.51 5.31
C THR A 126 10.73 10.76 6.63
N ARG A 127 11.51 9.67 6.65
CA ARG A 127 11.83 8.92 7.87
C ARG A 127 12.46 9.77 8.97
N SER A 128 13.15 10.87 8.63
CA SER A 128 13.73 11.81 9.59
C SER A 128 12.71 12.81 10.15
N GLY A 129 11.46 12.79 9.68
CA GLY A 129 10.41 13.74 10.06
C GLY A 129 10.45 15.06 9.30
N THR A 130 11.32 15.19 8.28
CA THR A 130 11.39 16.38 7.42
C THR A 130 10.43 16.26 6.23
N THR A 131 9.80 17.37 5.84
CA THR A 131 8.99 17.42 4.60
C THR A 131 9.90 17.61 3.39
N GLN A 132 9.86 16.68 2.45
CA GLN A 132 10.41 16.86 1.11
C GLN A 132 9.32 17.29 0.15
N THR A 133 9.67 18.21 -0.75
CA THR A 133 8.76 18.78 -1.75
C THR A 133 9.44 18.81 -3.12
N TYR A 134 8.71 18.39 -4.14
CA TYR A 134 9.10 18.47 -5.54
C TYR A 134 8.11 19.34 -6.31
N ASP A 135 8.64 20.19 -7.20
CA ASP A 135 7.84 20.77 -8.27
C ASP A 135 7.58 19.67 -9.31
N ALA A 136 6.39 19.10 -9.25
CA ALA A 136 6.01 17.96 -10.06
C ALA A 136 5.21 18.40 -11.29
N GLY A 137 4.40 19.46 -11.15
CA GLY A 137 3.40 19.79 -12.16
C GLY A 137 2.62 18.53 -12.55
N CYS A 138 2.44 18.36 -13.86
CA CYS A 138 2.04 17.10 -14.47
C CYS A 138 3.10 16.71 -15.51
N ASP A 139 4.39 16.76 -15.11
CA ASP A 139 5.54 16.64 -16.00
C ASP A 139 5.95 15.19 -16.38
N ASP A 140 5.22 14.19 -15.89
CA ASP A 140 5.45 12.76 -16.13
C ASP A 140 6.85 12.25 -15.72
N SER A 141 7.57 13.03 -14.91
CA SER A 141 8.94 12.72 -14.54
C SER A 141 8.99 12.07 -13.15
N TRP A 142 9.77 11.00 -13.02
CA TRP A 142 9.94 10.28 -11.77
C TRP A 142 10.67 11.12 -10.70
N ARG A 143 10.26 10.95 -9.45
CA ARG A 143 10.87 11.52 -8.25
C ARG A 143 11.11 10.43 -7.24
N ASP A 144 12.26 10.47 -6.59
CA ASP A 144 12.61 9.50 -5.55
C ASP A 144 11.85 9.84 -4.25
N MET A 145 11.14 8.84 -3.72
CA MET A 145 10.47 8.87 -2.43
C MET A 145 10.85 7.70 -1.53
N THR A 146 11.97 7.03 -1.81
CA THR A 146 12.48 5.88 -1.04
C THR A 146 12.57 6.20 0.45
N ASP A 147 12.95 7.44 0.78
CA ASP A 147 13.13 7.91 2.15
C ASP A 147 11.83 8.42 2.82
N ALA A 148 10.68 8.21 2.19
CA ALA A 148 9.38 8.54 2.75
C ALA A 148 9.09 7.76 4.05
N LEU A 149 8.30 8.37 4.92
CA LEU A 149 7.80 7.74 6.13
C LEU A 149 6.66 6.76 5.79
N TRP A 150 7.02 5.50 5.59
CA TRP A 150 6.08 4.44 5.23
C TRP A 150 5.24 3.98 6.42
N LEU A 151 3.91 3.99 6.27
CA LEU A 151 3.02 3.26 7.17
C LEU A 151 3.08 1.77 6.81
N THR A 152 3.88 1.01 7.55
CA THR A 152 3.93 -0.45 7.40
C THR A 152 2.72 -1.07 8.07
N THR A 153 1.91 -1.83 7.33
CA THR A 153 0.88 -2.68 7.92
C THR A 153 1.52 -4.03 8.27
N PRO A 154 1.76 -4.37 9.56
CA PRO A 154 2.32 -5.67 9.89
C PRO A 154 1.31 -6.76 9.54
N VAL A 155 1.81 -7.84 8.93
CA VAL A 155 1.01 -9.02 8.52
C VAL A 155 0.25 -9.66 9.70
N ASP A 156 0.63 -9.32 10.94
CA ASP A 156 0.11 -9.90 12.18
C ASP A 156 -1.13 -9.17 12.76
N ARG A 157 -1.56 -8.03 12.20
CA ARG A 157 -2.67 -7.26 12.79
C ARG A 157 -4.07 -7.83 12.48
N TYR A 158 -4.19 -8.74 11.49
CA TYR A 158 -5.50 -9.33 11.15
C TYR A 158 -5.91 -10.50 12.07
N LEU A 159 -4.97 -11.14 12.78
CA LEU A 159 -5.26 -12.32 13.60
C LEU A 159 -5.58 -12.00 15.08
N ARG A 160 -5.47 -10.74 15.52
CA ARG A 160 -5.80 -10.35 16.91
C ARG A 160 -7.20 -9.78 17.10
N ARG A 161 -7.98 -9.53 16.04
CA ARG A 161 -9.36 -9.03 16.16
C ARG A 161 -10.44 -10.11 16.11
N SER A 162 -10.10 -11.36 15.80
CA SER A 162 -11.06 -12.47 15.77
C SER A 162 -11.05 -13.35 17.03
N GLY A 163 -10.49 -12.86 18.15
CA GLY A 163 -10.29 -13.66 19.37
C GLY A 163 -10.58 -12.92 20.67
N ALA A 164 -11.48 -11.93 20.65
CA ALA A 164 -11.95 -11.25 21.85
C ALA A 164 -13.47 -11.06 21.77
N ASP A 165 -14.19 -12.15 21.53
CA ASP A 165 -15.61 -12.31 21.88
C ASP A 165 -15.81 -13.81 22.14
N GLY A 166 -15.83 -14.18 23.42
CA GLY A 166 -15.92 -15.55 23.94
C GLY A 166 -15.72 -15.57 25.44
#